data_AF-A0A6A7LKZ4-F1
#
_entry.id   AF-A0A6A7LKZ4-F1
#
_cell.length_a   1.000
_cell.length_b   1.000
_cell.length_c   1.000
_cell.angle_alpha   90.00
_cell.angle_beta   90.00
_cell.angle_gamma   90.00
#
_symmetry.space_group_name_H-M   'P 1'
#
loop_
_entity.id
_entity.type
_entity.pdbx_description
1 polymer ?
#
loop_
_entity_poly.entity_id
_entity_poly.type
_entity_poly.pdbx_seq_one_letter_code
_entity_poly.pdbx_strand_id
1 'polypeptide(L)'
;MVLKRSEKEELVKQLYEEGKTIREIAKEVHMSFGPIGNIIRRVTGDNSKDSDVKPPKSKETQALRLYSNGKSPVEVAIKLDISSNEAEDFYLAYWRLRNQHHLAFIYTRLKYQLPSFIKLYDVFRSAGVKEIDAANLIKNSRQIPHLQNTFLDLTNEITNLTAQRNTLLDEVSGLQNEIVRHRTYLQIGQDELKRMNFEIMERYNETQHLDQLTNDNMKGYVRYK
;
A
#
# COMPACT_ATOMS: atom_id res chain seq x y z
N MET A 1 29.02 57.62 75.93
CA MET A 1 27.59 57.26 75.90
C MET A 1 27.45 56.04 75.00
N VAL A 2 27.08 54.89 75.55
CA VAL A 2 27.03 53.63 74.79
C VAL A 2 25.69 53.60 74.06
N LEU A 3 25.68 54.00 72.78
CA LEU A 3 24.47 53.89 71.94
C LEU A 3 24.00 52.43 71.89
N LYS A 4 22.70 52.23 72.05
CA LYS A 4 22.08 50.91 71.91
C LYS A 4 22.20 50.44 70.45
N ARG A 5 22.21 49.12 70.26
CA ARG A 5 22.39 48.49 68.94
C ARG A 5 21.39 48.99 67.90
N SER A 6 20.14 49.25 68.30
CA SER A 6 19.09 49.81 67.44
C SER A 6 19.38 51.24 66.97
N GLU A 7 19.85 52.09 67.87
CA GLU A 7 20.18 53.50 67.56
C GLU A 7 21.35 53.57 66.57
N LYS A 8 22.33 52.67 66.70
CA LYS A 8 23.43 52.54 65.72
C LYS A 8 22.95 52.09 64.34
N GLU A 9 21.96 51.20 64.28
CA GLU A 9 21.39 50.75 63.01
C GLU A 9 20.64 51.89 62.31
N GLU A 10 19.90 52.72 63.04
CA GLU A 10 19.22 53.90 62.49
C GLU A 10 20.22 54.96 61.98
N LEU A 11 21.29 55.20 62.73
CA LEU A 11 22.34 56.13 62.33
C LEU A 11 23.03 55.67 61.03
N VAL A 12 23.31 54.37 60.88
CA VAL A 12 23.87 53.83 59.63
C VAL A 12 22.95 54.08 58.43
N LYS A 13 21.62 54.02 58.61
CA LYS A 13 20.65 54.30 57.54
C LYS A 13 20.69 55.76 57.11
N GLN A 14 20.63 56.67 58.08
CA GLN A 14 20.67 58.11 57.83
C GLN A 14 21.95 58.52 57.09
N LEU A 15 23.11 58.08 57.59
CA LEU A 15 24.39 58.41 56.97
C LEU A 15 24.54 57.84 55.54
N TYR A 16 23.90 56.70 55.27
CA TYR A 16 23.87 56.12 53.93
C TYR A 16 22.93 56.90 52.98
N GLU A 17 21.76 57.34 53.46
CA GLU A 17 20.84 58.22 52.72
C GLU A 17 21.46 59.60 52.42
N GLU A 18 22.33 60.10 53.31
CA GLU A 18 23.15 61.30 53.10
C GLU A 18 24.28 61.10 52.06
N GLY A 19 24.45 59.88 51.53
CA GLY A 19 25.44 59.57 50.50
C GLY A 19 26.86 59.31 51.02
N LYS A 20 27.05 59.14 52.34
CA LYS A 20 28.37 58.83 52.90
C LYS A 20 28.81 57.41 52.51
N THR A 21 30.11 57.24 52.31
CA THR A 21 30.69 55.94 51.99
C THR A 21 30.72 55.03 53.22
N ILE A 22 30.75 53.70 53.01
CA ILE A 22 30.86 52.70 54.09
C ILE A 22 32.08 52.97 55.00
N ARG A 23 33.16 53.55 54.44
CA ARG A 23 34.37 53.93 55.20
C ARG A 23 34.15 55.11 56.15
N GLU A 24 33.34 56.08 55.75
CA GLU A 24 32.98 57.23 56.58
C GLU A 24 31.98 56.82 57.67
N ILE A 25 30.97 56.03 57.30
CA ILE A 25 29.99 55.46 58.25
C ILE A 25 30.70 54.63 59.33
N ALA A 26 31.71 53.83 58.96
CA ALA A 26 32.48 53.04 59.92
C ALA A 26 33.26 53.89 60.94
N LYS A 27 33.79 55.04 60.50
CA LYS A 27 34.49 55.98 61.38
C LYS A 27 33.54 56.69 62.35
N GLU A 28 32.34 57.02 61.88
CA GLU A 28 31.35 57.81 62.63
C GLU A 28 30.54 56.95 63.62
N VAL A 29 30.12 55.74 63.21
CA VAL A 29 29.32 54.84 64.05
C VAL A 29 30.19 53.88 64.88
N HIS A 30 31.51 53.87 64.63
CA HIS A 30 32.47 52.93 65.20
C HIS A 30 32.02 51.46 65.05
N MET A 31 31.65 51.10 63.82
CA MET A 31 31.20 49.75 63.44
C MET A 31 32.10 49.15 62.36
N SER A 32 32.25 47.83 62.36
CA SER A 32 32.97 47.13 61.30
C SER A 32 32.15 47.12 60.00
N PHE A 33 32.85 46.94 58.88
CA PHE A 33 32.24 47.00 57.55
C PHE A 33 31.14 45.95 57.32
N GLY A 34 31.25 44.76 57.92
CA GLY A 34 30.29 43.66 57.75
C GLY A 34 28.87 44.02 58.23
N PRO A 35 28.69 44.42 59.51
CA PRO A 35 27.42 44.92 60.03
C PRO A 35 26.84 46.08 59.22
N ILE A 36 27.66 47.07 58.85
CA ILE A 36 27.23 48.22 58.04
C ILE A 36 26.68 47.76 56.69
N GLY A 37 27.41 46.90 55.98
CA GLY A 37 26.97 46.34 54.70
C GLY A 37 25.70 45.49 54.81
N ASN A 38 25.48 44.80 55.94
CA ASN A 38 24.23 44.07 56.18
C ASN A 38 23.04 45.02 56.41
N ILE A 39 23.24 46.13 57.12
CA ILE A 39 22.20 47.14 57.36
C ILE A 39 21.83 47.84 56.06
N ILE A 40 22.83 48.27 55.29
CA ILE A 40 22.62 48.90 53.97
C ILE A 40 21.85 47.96 53.06
N ARG A 41 22.25 46.69 52.92
CA ARG A 41 21.53 45.71 52.08
C ARG A 41 20.06 45.51 52.48
N ARG A 42 19.73 45.56 53.78
CA ARG A 42 18.33 45.52 54.24
C ARG A 42 17.54 46.77 53.83
N VAL A 43 18.21 47.90 53.62
CA VAL A 43 17.59 49.21 53.34
C VAL A 43 17.45 49.44 51.85
N THR A 44 18.48 49.16 51.06
CA THR A 44 18.42 49.25 49.59
C THR A 44 17.65 48.11 48.93
N GLY A 45 17.25 47.09 49.69
CA GLY A 45 16.56 45.91 49.16
C GLY A 45 17.44 45.06 48.24
N ASP A 46 18.75 45.34 48.20
CA ASP A 46 19.70 44.66 47.34
C ASP A 46 20.09 43.32 47.99
N ASN A 47 19.21 42.35 47.82
CA ASN A 47 19.48 40.93 48.00
C ASN A 47 20.32 40.40 46.82
N SER A 48 21.39 41.11 46.45
CA SER A 48 22.42 40.63 45.54
C SER A 48 23.19 39.51 46.23
N LYS A 49 22.58 38.33 46.26
CA LYS A 49 23.26 37.05 46.25
C LYS A 49 23.97 36.92 44.89
N ASP A 50 25.01 37.73 44.68
CA ASP A 50 25.98 37.52 43.62
C ASP A 50 26.89 36.35 44.02
N SER A 51 26.34 35.14 43.92
CA SER A 51 27.07 33.89 43.70
C SER A 51 26.09 32.73 43.45
N ASP A 52 25.15 32.90 42.52
CA ASP A 52 24.51 31.77 41.83
C ASP A 52 24.92 31.85 40.36
N VAL A 53 26.17 31.48 40.09
CA VAL A 53 26.54 30.96 38.77
C VAL A 53 25.74 29.67 38.63
N LYS A 54 24.49 29.79 38.16
CA LYS A 54 23.76 28.62 37.66
C LYS A 54 24.70 27.95 36.66
N PRO A 55 25.02 26.66 36.82
CA PRO A 55 25.92 25.97 35.91
C PRO A 55 25.45 26.25 34.48
N PRO A 56 26.37 26.50 33.53
CA PRO A 56 26.00 26.78 32.16
C PRO A 56 25.04 25.66 31.72
N LYS A 57 23.81 26.04 31.37
CA LYS A 57 22.79 25.09 30.92
C LYS A 57 23.43 24.20 29.87
N SER A 58 23.30 22.87 30.01
CA SER A 58 23.88 21.93 29.05
C SER A 58 23.51 22.32 27.62
N LYS A 59 24.36 22.00 26.63
CA LYS A 59 24.07 22.27 25.21
C LYS A 59 22.68 21.73 24.81
N GLU A 60 22.28 20.58 25.35
CA GLU A 60 20.94 20.01 25.22
C GLU A 60 19.84 20.95 25.75
N THR A 61 19.97 21.45 26.98
CA THR A 61 18.97 22.37 27.57
C THR A 61 18.86 23.67 26.76
N GLN A 62 19.96 24.16 26.21
CA GLN A 62 19.96 25.32 25.32
C GLN A 62 19.28 25.00 23.99
N ALA A 63 19.53 23.82 23.41
CA ALA A 63 18.88 23.35 22.19
C ALA A 63 17.37 23.21 22.37
N LEU A 64 16.91 22.58 23.45
CA LEU A 64 15.49 22.44 23.78
C LEU A 64 14.78 23.81 23.89
N ARG A 65 15.45 24.81 24.48
CA ARG A 65 14.92 26.18 24.55
C ARG A 65 14.86 26.87 23.18
N LEU A 66 15.82 26.62 22.30
CA LEU A 66 15.78 27.15 20.94
C LEU A 66 14.65 26.48 20.13
N TYR A 67 14.47 25.16 20.28
CA TYR A 67 13.36 24.44 19.65
C TYR A 67 11.99 24.88 20.16
N SER A 68 11.84 25.16 21.47
CA SER A 68 10.59 25.73 21.99
C SER A 68 10.25 27.10 21.40
N ASN A 69 11.27 27.82 20.92
CA ASN A 69 11.11 29.12 20.23
C ASN A 69 10.93 28.97 18.70
N GLY A 70 10.74 27.74 18.19
CA GLY A 70 10.49 27.47 16.77
C GLY A 70 11.73 27.49 15.88
N LYS A 71 12.93 27.39 16.45
CA LYS A 71 14.18 27.34 15.66
C LYS A 71 14.34 25.99 14.97
N SER A 72 14.84 26.00 13.73
CA SER A 72 15.12 24.77 12.97
C SER A 72 16.38 24.05 13.49
N PRO A 73 16.53 22.72 13.28
CA PRO A 73 17.74 21.98 13.68
C PRO A 73 19.03 22.57 13.11
N VAL A 74 18.97 23.11 11.88
CA VAL A 74 20.10 23.79 11.24
C VAL A 74 20.48 25.07 11.99
N GLU A 75 19.51 25.91 12.35
CA GLU A 75 19.78 27.12 13.12
C GLU A 75 20.32 26.82 14.53
N VAL A 76 19.87 25.73 15.15
CA VAL A 76 20.36 25.28 16.45
C VAL A 76 21.80 24.77 16.36
N ALA A 77 22.12 24.00 15.32
CA ALA A 77 23.48 23.53 15.05
C ALA A 77 24.46 24.71 14.92
N ILE A 78 24.08 25.73 14.13
CA ILE A 78 24.88 26.94 13.91
C ILE A 78 25.03 27.74 15.21
N LYS A 79 23.95 27.92 15.98
CA LYS A 79 23.97 28.75 17.20
C LYS A 79 24.72 28.13 18.37
N LEU A 80 24.68 26.81 18.50
CA LEU A 80 25.29 26.09 19.62
C LEU A 80 26.64 25.48 19.28
N ASP A 81 27.09 25.65 18.03
CA ASP A 81 28.31 25.05 17.49
C ASP A 81 28.36 23.54 17.82
N ILE A 82 27.34 22.83 17.32
CA ILE A 82 27.17 21.39 17.46
C ILE A 82 26.99 20.75 16.08
N SER A 83 27.26 19.45 15.99
CA SER A 83 27.09 18.72 14.74
C SER A 83 25.62 18.63 14.32
N SER A 84 25.36 18.43 13.02
CA SER A 84 24.00 18.22 12.51
C SER A 84 23.31 17.02 13.15
N ASN A 85 24.08 15.97 13.50
CA ASN A 85 23.53 14.77 14.14
C ASN A 85 23.12 15.07 15.59
N GLU A 86 23.96 15.76 16.35
CA GLU A 86 23.61 16.15 17.73
C GLU A 86 22.42 17.11 17.77
N ALA A 87 22.34 18.06 16.83
CA ALA A 87 21.17 18.92 16.71
C ALA A 87 19.90 18.12 16.41
N GLU A 88 19.98 17.13 15.51
CA GLU A 88 18.86 16.23 15.21
C GLU A 88 18.46 15.38 16.42
N ASP A 89 19.41 14.83 17.17
CA ASP A 89 19.15 14.06 18.39
C ASP A 89 18.44 14.90 19.46
N PHE A 90 18.88 16.14 19.68
CA PHE A 90 18.20 17.06 20.58
C PHE A 90 16.79 17.45 20.08
N TYR A 91 16.58 17.48 18.76
CA TYR A 91 15.26 17.73 18.18
C TYR A 91 14.31 16.54 18.35
N LEU A 92 14.81 15.32 18.21
CA LEU A 92 14.05 14.10 18.51
C LEU A 92 13.70 14.02 20.01
N ALA A 93 14.63 14.40 20.88
CA ALA A 93 14.39 14.53 22.32
C ALA A 93 13.30 15.58 22.61
N TYR A 94 13.35 16.73 21.94
CA TYR A 94 12.31 17.77 22.05
C TYR A 94 10.91 17.24 21.68
N TRP A 95 10.77 16.51 20.58
CA TRP A 95 9.49 15.89 20.19
C TRP A 95 8.99 14.89 21.22
N ARG A 96 9.87 14.04 21.76
CA ARG A 96 9.51 13.11 22.84
C ARG A 96 9.00 13.86 24.07
N LEU A 97 9.69 14.92 24.50
CA LEU A 97 9.29 15.72 25.66
C LEU A 97 7.97 16.50 25.45
N ARG A 98 7.58 16.76 24.20
CA ARG A 98 6.29 17.37 23.83
C ARG A 98 5.16 16.36 23.64
N ASN A 99 5.34 15.13 24.11
CA ASN A 99 4.38 14.02 23.96
C ASN A 99 4.14 13.61 22.48
N GLN A 100 5.10 13.91 21.59
CA GLN A 100 5.07 13.53 20.17
C GLN A 100 5.92 12.28 19.91
N HIS A 101 5.89 11.33 20.84
CA HIS A 101 6.70 10.10 20.79
C HIS A 101 6.48 9.30 19.50
N HIS A 102 5.23 9.20 19.03
CA HIS A 102 4.89 8.47 17.81
C HIS A 102 5.53 9.10 16.57
N LEU A 103 5.53 10.43 16.48
CA LEU A 103 6.15 11.14 15.36
C LEU A 103 7.67 10.92 15.34
N ALA A 104 8.31 11.06 16.50
CA ALA A 104 9.73 10.79 16.63
C ALA A 104 10.06 9.34 16.25
N PHE A 105 9.24 8.38 16.69
CA PHE A 105 9.40 6.97 16.34
C PHE A 105 9.28 6.72 14.83
N ILE A 106 8.20 7.22 14.20
CA ILE A 106 7.97 7.08 12.76
C ILE A 106 9.12 7.69 11.97
N TYR A 107 9.54 8.90 12.33
CA TYR A 107 10.66 9.58 11.66
C TYR A 107 11.96 8.78 11.80
N THR A 108 12.33 8.32 13.01
CA THR A 108 13.55 7.50 13.18
C THR A 108 13.53 6.21 12.37
N ARG A 109 12.36 5.58 12.23
CA ARG A 109 12.21 4.31 11.49
C ARG A 109 12.15 4.50 9.98
N LEU A 110 11.55 5.60 9.52
CA LEU A 110 11.26 5.84 8.11
C LEU A 110 12.11 6.93 7.47
N LYS A 111 13.00 7.63 8.19
CA LYS A 111 13.74 8.83 7.70
C LYS A 111 14.18 8.73 6.23
N TYR A 112 14.86 7.65 5.86
CA TYR A 112 15.39 7.46 4.51
C TYR A 112 14.36 6.94 3.49
N GLN A 113 13.26 6.36 3.96
CA GLN A 113 12.22 5.75 3.14
C GLN A 113 10.91 6.55 3.15
N LEU A 114 10.87 7.68 3.85
CA LEU A 114 9.66 8.47 4.07
C LEU A 114 8.99 8.90 2.76
N PRO A 115 9.72 9.38 1.73
CA PRO A 115 9.09 9.71 0.45
C PRO A 115 8.44 8.49 -0.21
N SER A 116 9.10 7.33 -0.17
CA SER A 116 8.58 6.08 -0.74
C SER A 116 7.36 5.58 0.03
N PHE A 117 7.37 5.71 1.36
CA PHE A 117 6.23 5.36 2.21
C PHE A 117 5.01 6.24 1.92
N ILE A 118 5.20 7.56 1.78
CA ILE A 118 4.12 8.48 1.43
C ILE A 118 3.52 8.12 0.07
N LYS A 119 4.36 7.87 -0.94
CA LYS A 119 3.87 7.41 -2.26
C LYS A 119 3.04 6.13 -2.15
N LEU A 120 3.50 5.16 -1.37
CA LEU A 120 2.76 3.91 -1.15
C LEU A 120 1.42 4.15 -0.45
N TYR A 121 1.40 5.03 0.55
CA TYR A 121 0.18 5.43 1.25
C TYR A 121 -0.82 6.11 0.30
N ASP A 122 -0.35 7.01 -0.57
CA ASP A 122 -1.20 7.68 -1.58
C ASP A 122 -1.79 6.68 -2.59
N VAL A 123 -1.02 5.66 -2.98
CA VAL A 123 -1.50 4.57 -3.85
C VAL A 123 -2.61 3.79 -3.14
N PHE A 124 -2.40 3.36 -1.90
CA PHE A 124 -3.45 2.66 -1.15
C PHE A 124 -4.70 3.53 -0.95
N ARG A 125 -4.51 4.81 -0.64
CA ARG A 125 -5.59 5.76 -0.43
C ARG A 125 -6.40 6.00 -1.70
N SER A 126 -5.73 6.19 -2.84
CA SER A 126 -6.40 6.40 -4.14
C SER A 126 -7.13 5.15 -4.64
N ALA A 127 -6.63 3.96 -4.31
CA ALA A 127 -7.30 2.69 -4.58
C ALA A 127 -8.42 2.36 -3.57
N GLY A 128 -8.66 3.20 -2.54
CA GLY A 128 -9.68 2.96 -1.51
C GLY A 128 -9.39 1.76 -0.61
N VAL A 129 -8.14 1.29 -0.56
CA VAL A 129 -7.71 0.11 0.20
C VAL A 129 -7.61 0.47 1.68
N LYS A 130 -8.32 -0.26 2.54
CA LYS A 130 -8.23 -0.10 3.99
C LYS A 130 -7.00 -0.84 4.52
N GLU A 131 -6.55 -0.50 5.74
CA GLU A 131 -5.36 -1.12 6.36
C GLU A 131 -5.45 -2.65 6.43
N ILE A 132 -6.62 -3.19 6.77
CA ILE A 132 -6.87 -4.64 6.83
C ILE A 132 -6.72 -5.29 5.44
N ASP A 133 -7.22 -4.61 4.41
CA ASP A 133 -7.16 -5.08 3.03
C ASP A 133 -5.73 -5.05 2.50
N ALA A 134 -4.94 -4.02 2.88
CA ALA A 134 -3.53 -3.94 2.54
C ALA A 134 -2.71 -5.09 3.17
N ALA A 135 -2.98 -5.44 4.44
CA ALA A 135 -2.34 -6.56 5.11
C ALA A 135 -2.69 -7.90 4.45
N ASN A 136 -3.97 -8.09 4.10
CA ASN A 136 -4.44 -9.28 3.38
C ASN A 136 -3.84 -9.36 1.96
N LEU A 137 -3.73 -8.24 1.24
CA LEU A 137 -3.07 -8.16 -0.06
C LEU A 137 -1.61 -8.60 0.02
N ILE A 138 -0.86 -8.12 1.01
CA ILE A 138 0.54 -8.52 1.20
C ILE A 138 0.62 -10.01 1.54
N LYS A 139 -0.27 -10.53 2.38
CA LYS A 139 -0.30 -11.96 2.75
C LYS A 139 -0.60 -12.86 1.54
N ASN A 140 -1.53 -12.44 0.70
CA ASN A 140 -1.96 -13.18 -0.48
C ASN A 140 -1.07 -12.91 -1.70
N SER A 141 -0.22 -11.87 -1.67
CA SER A 141 0.65 -11.49 -2.79
C SER A 141 1.55 -12.64 -3.27
N ARG A 142 1.97 -13.52 -2.35
CA ARG A 142 2.79 -14.70 -2.67
C ARG A 142 2.07 -15.72 -3.52
N GLN A 143 0.74 -15.73 -3.49
CA GLN A 143 -0.09 -16.66 -4.28
C GLN A 143 -0.41 -16.10 -5.68
N ILE A 144 -0.26 -14.79 -5.89
CA ILE A 144 -0.60 -14.13 -7.17
C ILE A 144 0.14 -14.76 -8.36
N PRO A 145 1.45 -15.03 -8.31
CA PRO A 145 2.13 -15.66 -9.45
C PRO A 145 1.60 -17.06 -9.76
N HIS A 146 1.27 -17.83 -8.72
CA HIS A 146 0.71 -19.17 -8.91
C HIS A 146 -0.71 -19.12 -9.50
N LEU A 147 -1.54 -18.17 -9.03
CA LEU A 147 -2.86 -17.90 -9.59
C LEU A 147 -2.79 -17.45 -11.07
N GLN A 148 -1.80 -16.63 -11.42
CA GLN A 148 -1.58 -16.22 -12.81
C GLN A 148 -1.17 -17.38 -13.70
N ASN A 149 -0.25 -18.24 -13.24
CA ASN A 149 0.18 -19.41 -13.99
C ASN A 149 -0.97 -20.40 -14.18
N THR A 150 -1.71 -20.70 -13.11
CA THR A 150 -2.88 -21.60 -13.20
C THR A 150 -3.96 -21.05 -14.13
N PHE A 151 -4.22 -19.74 -14.11
CA PHE A 151 -5.13 -19.12 -15.06
C PHE A 151 -4.65 -19.25 -16.51
N LEU A 152 -3.35 -19.07 -16.77
CA LEU A 152 -2.76 -19.25 -18.08
C LEU A 152 -2.86 -20.70 -18.56
N ASP A 153 -2.54 -21.67 -17.70
CA ASP A 153 -2.62 -23.10 -18.00
C ASP A 153 -4.05 -23.52 -18.33
N LEU A 154 -5.03 -23.09 -17.53
CA LEU A 154 -6.45 -23.33 -17.79
C LEU A 154 -6.93 -22.68 -19.08
N THR A 155 -6.44 -21.47 -19.38
CA THR A 155 -6.77 -20.79 -20.65
C THR A 155 -6.25 -21.60 -21.84
N ASN A 156 -5.00 -22.08 -21.77
CA ASN A 156 -4.41 -22.91 -22.79
C ASN A 156 -5.17 -24.24 -22.95
N GLU A 157 -5.56 -24.87 -21.85
CA GLU A 157 -6.37 -26.09 -21.86
C GLU A 157 -7.73 -25.86 -22.53
N ILE A 158 -8.43 -24.78 -22.18
CA ILE A 158 -9.70 -24.41 -22.82
C ILE A 158 -9.50 -24.19 -24.32
N THR A 159 -8.44 -23.50 -24.74
CA THR A 159 -8.17 -23.28 -26.17
C THR A 159 -7.91 -24.58 -26.91
N ASN A 160 -7.14 -25.49 -26.32
CA ASN A 160 -6.84 -26.80 -26.91
C ASN A 160 -8.10 -27.67 -27.02
N LEU A 161 -8.90 -27.74 -25.96
CA LEU A 161 -10.16 -28.48 -25.96
C LEU A 161 -11.16 -27.89 -26.97
N THR A 162 -11.19 -26.56 -27.12
CA THR A 162 -12.04 -25.91 -28.12
C THR A 162 -11.60 -26.25 -29.54
N ALA A 163 -10.28 -26.27 -29.79
CA ALA A 163 -9.75 -26.69 -31.08
C ALA A 163 -10.10 -28.15 -31.39
N GLN A 164 -9.89 -29.06 -30.44
CA GLN A 164 -10.25 -30.49 -30.60
C GLN A 164 -11.74 -30.67 -30.87
N ARG A 165 -12.61 -29.96 -30.13
CA ARG A 165 -14.05 -29.98 -30.35
C ARG A 165 -14.40 -29.57 -31.79
N ASN A 166 -13.77 -28.51 -32.31
CA ASN A 166 -14.05 -28.03 -33.65
C ASN A 166 -13.61 -29.06 -34.72
N THR A 167 -12.43 -29.66 -34.55
CA THR A 167 -11.97 -30.73 -35.45
C THR A 167 -12.95 -31.91 -35.48
N LEU A 168 -13.41 -32.36 -34.30
CA LEU A 168 -14.39 -33.45 -34.20
C LEU A 168 -15.74 -33.06 -34.83
N LEU A 169 -16.17 -31.80 -34.69
CA LEU A 169 -17.39 -31.31 -35.35
C LEU A 169 -17.26 -31.34 -36.87
N ASP A 170 -16.10 -30.96 -37.41
CA ASP A 170 -15.82 -31.01 -38.84
C ASP A 170 -15.83 -32.46 -39.34
N GLU A 171 -15.21 -33.39 -38.61
CA GLU A 171 -15.24 -34.83 -38.92
C GLU A 171 -16.66 -35.40 -38.93
N VAL A 172 -17.48 -35.07 -37.92
CA VAL A 172 -18.89 -35.49 -37.87
C VAL A 172 -19.67 -34.95 -39.05
N SER A 173 -19.45 -33.69 -39.43
CA SER A 173 -20.10 -33.08 -40.59
C SER A 173 -19.69 -33.78 -41.91
N GLY A 174 -18.41 -34.18 -42.02
CA GLY A 174 -17.89 -34.95 -43.13
C GLY A 174 -18.57 -36.30 -43.27
N LEU A 175 -18.64 -37.07 -42.17
CA LEU A 175 -19.31 -38.37 -42.14
C LEU A 175 -20.80 -38.26 -42.43
N GLN A 176 -21.48 -37.22 -41.95
CA GLN A 176 -22.88 -36.97 -42.30
C GLN A 176 -23.07 -36.77 -43.81
N ASN A 177 -22.18 -36.01 -44.45
CA ASN A 177 -22.22 -35.81 -45.90
C ASN A 177 -21.98 -37.13 -46.66
N GLU A 178 -21.06 -37.98 -46.20
CA GLU A 178 -20.83 -39.30 -46.78
C GLU A 178 -22.04 -40.22 -46.65
N ILE A 179 -22.68 -40.26 -45.47
CA ILE A 179 -23.91 -41.03 -45.24
C ILE A 179 -25.01 -40.58 -46.21
N VAL A 180 -25.17 -39.26 -46.41
CA VAL A 180 -26.14 -38.73 -47.37
C VAL A 180 -25.83 -39.19 -48.79
N ARG A 181 -24.56 -39.11 -49.23
CA ARG A 181 -24.15 -39.60 -50.57
C ARG A 181 -24.44 -41.08 -50.75
N HIS A 182 -24.07 -41.91 -49.78
CA HIS A 182 -24.31 -43.35 -49.85
C HIS A 182 -25.79 -43.70 -49.87
N ARG A 183 -26.63 -42.99 -49.10
CA ARG A 183 -28.09 -43.15 -49.17
C ARG A 183 -28.62 -42.81 -50.57
N THR A 184 -28.15 -41.73 -51.18
CA THR A 184 -28.56 -41.34 -52.54
C THR A 184 -28.17 -42.41 -53.55
N TYR A 185 -26.94 -42.93 -53.52
CA TYR A 185 -26.52 -44.01 -54.42
C TYR A 185 -27.34 -45.28 -54.24
N LEU A 186 -27.62 -45.65 -52.99
CA LEU A 186 -28.41 -46.83 -52.69
C LEU A 186 -29.86 -46.68 -53.17
N GLN A 187 -30.42 -45.48 -53.07
CA GLN A 187 -31.74 -45.16 -53.60
C GLN A 187 -31.78 -45.25 -55.14
N ILE A 188 -30.78 -44.69 -55.83
CA ILE A 188 -30.65 -44.81 -57.30
C ILE A 188 -30.61 -46.29 -57.71
N GLY A 189 -29.76 -47.09 -57.06
CA GLY A 189 -29.65 -48.52 -57.37
C GLY A 189 -30.95 -49.30 -57.09
N GLN A 190 -31.68 -48.95 -56.02
CA GLN A 190 -33.00 -49.53 -55.75
C GLN A 190 -34.02 -49.19 -56.83
N ASP A 191 -34.02 -47.96 -57.33
CA ASP A 191 -34.92 -47.52 -58.39
C ASP A 191 -34.59 -48.19 -59.74
N GLU A 192 -33.31 -48.36 -60.05
CA GLU A 192 -32.87 -49.13 -61.23
C GLU A 192 -33.29 -50.60 -61.16
N LEU A 193 -33.13 -51.25 -60.01
CA LEU A 193 -33.58 -52.64 -59.80
C LEU A 193 -35.10 -52.77 -59.96
N LYS A 194 -35.88 -51.81 -59.44
CA LYS A 194 -37.33 -51.78 -59.63
C LYS A 194 -37.70 -51.68 -61.11
N ARG A 195 -37.04 -50.80 -61.87
CA ARG A 195 -37.24 -50.67 -63.32
C ARG A 195 -36.91 -51.96 -64.06
N MET A 196 -35.76 -52.56 -63.77
CA MET A 196 -35.35 -53.80 -64.41
C MET A 196 -36.31 -54.95 -64.10
N ASN A 197 -36.79 -55.07 -62.86
CA ASN A 197 -37.80 -56.06 -62.50
C ASN A 197 -39.12 -55.85 -63.26
N PHE A 198 -39.52 -54.59 -63.49
CA PHE A 198 -40.69 -54.27 -64.30
C PHE A 198 -40.51 -54.73 -65.76
N GLU A 199 -39.36 -54.41 -66.38
CA GLU A 199 -39.03 -54.85 -67.74
C GLU A 199 -38.99 -56.38 -67.88
N ILE A 200 -38.43 -57.08 -66.88
CA ILE A 200 -38.42 -58.55 -66.85
C ILE A 200 -39.86 -59.09 -66.80
N MET A 201 -40.73 -58.50 -65.98
CA MET A 201 -42.14 -58.92 -65.91
C MET A 201 -42.89 -58.66 -67.22
N GLU A 202 -42.67 -57.53 -67.88
CA GLU A 202 -43.27 -57.26 -69.20
C GLU A 202 -42.85 -58.32 -70.23
N ARG A 203 -41.54 -58.58 -70.36
CA ARG A 203 -41.03 -59.60 -71.27
C ARG A 203 -41.56 -61.00 -70.96
N TYR A 204 -41.69 -61.34 -69.67
CA TYR A 204 -42.26 -62.62 -69.25
C TYR A 204 -43.73 -62.75 -69.69
N ASN A 205 -44.52 -61.70 -69.56
CA ASN A 205 -45.91 -61.70 -70.03
C ASN A 205 -46.01 -61.83 -71.56
N GLU A 206 -45.13 -61.14 -72.29
CA GLU A 206 -45.04 -61.26 -73.75
C GLU A 206 -44.70 -62.68 -74.20
N THR A 207 -43.72 -63.34 -73.55
CA THR A 207 -43.36 -64.72 -73.89
C THR A 207 -44.52 -65.68 -73.61
N GLN A 208 -45.22 -65.53 -72.48
CA GLN A 208 -46.42 -66.32 -72.19
C GLN A 208 -47.52 -66.15 -73.25
N HIS A 209 -47.74 -64.93 -73.75
CA HIS A 209 -48.71 -64.67 -74.80
C HIS A 209 -48.30 -65.31 -76.15
N LEU A 210 -47.01 -65.24 -76.50
CA LEU A 210 -46.49 -65.90 -77.71
C LEU A 210 -46.58 -67.44 -77.62
N ASP A 211 -46.32 -68.02 -76.45
CA ASP A 211 -46.47 -69.45 -76.19
C ASP A 211 -47.94 -69.90 -76.32
N GLN A 212 -48.90 -69.05 -75.94
CA GLN A 212 -50.33 -69.32 -76.14
C GLN A 212 -50.71 -69.29 -77.63
N LEU A 213 -50.30 -68.26 -78.37
CA LEU A 213 -50.57 -68.14 -79.81
C LEU A 213 -49.96 -69.29 -80.63
N THR A 214 -48.75 -69.73 -80.30
CA THR A 214 -48.10 -70.87 -80.96
C THR A 214 -48.82 -72.18 -80.68
N ASN A 215 -49.27 -72.41 -79.44
CA ASN A 215 -50.08 -73.57 -79.09
C ASN A 215 -51.43 -73.59 -79.80
N ASP A 216 -52.09 -72.44 -79.94
CA ASP A 216 -53.38 -72.33 -80.64
C ASP A 216 -53.23 -72.54 -82.16
N ASN A 217 -52.16 -72.00 -82.77
CA ASN A 217 -51.83 -72.25 -84.17
C ASN A 217 -51.49 -73.73 -84.45
N MET A 218 -50.78 -74.41 -83.54
CA MET A 218 -50.52 -75.85 -83.66
C MET A 218 -51.80 -76.68 -83.57
N LYS A 219 -52.75 -76.33 -82.69
CA LYS A 219 -54.07 -76.98 -82.62
C LYS A 219 -54.92 -76.72 -83.86
N GLY A 220 -54.81 -75.53 -84.45
CA GLY A 220 -55.47 -75.17 -85.71
C GLY A 220 -54.97 -76.01 -86.90
N TYR A 221 -53.66 -76.22 -87.01
CA TYR A 221 -53.06 -77.02 -88.10
C TYR A 221 -53.46 -78.50 -88.06
N VAL A 222 -53.73 -79.06 -86.88
CA VAL A 222 -54.18 -80.46 -86.73
C VAL A 222 -55.64 -80.66 -87.18
N ARG A 223 -56.46 -79.60 -87.25
CA ARG A 223 -57.87 -79.68 -87.67
C ARG A 223 -58.10 -79.66 -89.19
N TYR A 224 -57.06 -79.42 -90.00
CA TYR A 224 -57.16 -79.35 -91.47
C TYR A 224 -56.51 -80.55 -92.20
N LYS A 225 -56.23 -81.65 -91.49
CA LYS A 225 -55.90 -82.96 -92.07
C LYS A 225 -57.09 -83.90 -91.93
#